data_AF-A0A2V9X8Q5-F1
#
_entry.id   AF-A0A2V9X8Q5-F1
#
_cell.length_a   1.000
_cell.length_b   1.000
_cell.length_c   1.000
_cell.angle_alpha   90.00
_cell.angle_beta   90.00
_cell.angle_gamma   90.00
#
_symmetry.space_group_name_H-M   'P 1'
#
loop_
_entity.id
_entity.type
_entity.pdbx_description
1 polymer ?
#
loop_
_entity_poly.entity_id
_entity_poly.type
_entity_poly.pdbx_seq_one_letter_code
_entity_poly.pdbx_strand_id
1 'polypeptide(L)' 'MFLRYSSVWALKVRQKLVKNIVQGKPIPAIFLYKEPAGSKYSYNILDGKQRLESIILFVGNERPD' A
#
# COMPACT_ATOMS: atom_id res chain seq x y z
N MET A 1 -21.04 -8.07 8.92
CA MET A 1 -19.70 -8.05 8.31
C MET A 1 -19.86 -8.04 6.81
N PHE A 2 -19.75 -6.87 6.16
CA PHE A 2 -19.88 -6.74 4.70
C PHE A 2 -18.51 -6.42 4.12
N LEU A 3 -17.85 -7.42 3.53
CA LEU A 3 -16.68 -7.20 2.69
C LEU A 3 -17.18 -6.60 1.36
N ARG A 4 -17.11 -5.27 1.24
CA ARG A 4 -17.44 -4.57 -0.01
C ARG A 4 -16.36 -4.86 -1.07
N TYR A 5 -16.71 -5.70 -2.02
CA TYR A 5 -15.92 -6.07 -3.20
C TYR A 5 -15.91 -4.97 -4.28
N SER A 6 -15.73 -3.69 -3.93
CA SER A 6 -15.98 -2.58 -4.89
C SER A 6 -14.97 -1.42 -4.89
N SER A 7 -13.74 -1.59 -4.41
CA SER A 7 -12.82 -0.44 -4.36
C SER A 7 -11.35 -0.82 -4.59
N VAL A 8 -11.08 -1.41 -5.75
CA VAL A 8 -9.72 -1.40 -6.30
C VAL A 8 -9.48 0.00 -6.85
N TRP A 9 -8.38 0.65 -6.45
CA TRP A 9 -8.05 1.98 -6.96
C TRP A 9 -7.82 1.95 -8.47
N ALA A 10 -8.47 2.86 -9.20
CA ALA A 10 -8.18 3.08 -10.61
C ALA A 10 -6.73 3.57 -10.80
N LEU A 11 -6.14 3.28 -11.97
CA LEU A 11 -4.74 3.61 -12.29
C LEU A 11 -4.38 5.07 -12.00
N LYS A 12 -5.25 6.02 -12.38
CA LYS A 12 -5.05 7.46 -12.13
C LYS A 12 -4.87 7.79 -10.65
N VAL A 13 -5.58 7.10 -9.76
CA VAL A 13 -5.48 7.31 -8.30
C VAL A 13 -4.14 6.80 -7.79
N ARG A 14 -3.70 5.63 -8.28
CA ARG A 14 -2.38 5.07 -7.96
C ARG A 14 -1.24 5.98 -8.42
N GLN A 15 -1.31 6.47 -9.66
CA GLN A 15 -0.35 7.42 -10.22
C GLN A 15 -0.29 8.72 -9.42
N LYS A 16 -1.44 9.25 -8.98
CA LYS A 16 -1.50 10.44 -8.14
C LYS A 16 -0.84 10.22 -6.78
N LEU A 17 -1.02 9.05 -6.16
CA LEU A 17 -0.32 8.68 -4.93
C LEU A 17 1.20 8.70 -5.14
N VAL A 18 1.70 7.96 -6.14
CA VAL A 18 3.14 7.87 -6.44
C VAL A 18 3.71 9.26 -6.70
N LYS A 19 3.03 10.08 -7.52
CA LYS A 19 3.43 11.47 -7.77
C LYS A 19 3.57 12.28 -6.47
N ASN A 20 2.61 12.16 -5.55
CA ASN A 20 2.67 12.87 -4.28
C ASN A 20 3.88 12.41 -3.43
N ILE A 21 4.15 11.11 -3.36
CA ILE A 21 5.32 10.56 -2.64
C ILE A 21 6.62 11.10 -3.22
N VAL A 22 6.79 11.03 -4.55
CA VAL A 22 8.00 11.52 -5.24
C VAL A 22 8.18 13.03 -5.07
N GLN A 23 7.07 13.79 -4.97
CA GLN A 23 7.08 15.23 -4.71
C GLN A 23 7.27 15.61 -3.23
N GLY A 24 7.46 14.63 -2.33
CA GLY A 24 7.58 14.88 -0.89
C GLY A 24 6.30 15.41 -0.23
N LYS A 25 5.14 15.24 -0.87
CA LYS A 25 3.86 15.67 -0.31
C LYS A 25 3.40 14.69 0.77
N PRO A 26 2.74 15.17 1.83
CA PRO A 26 2.20 14.28 2.86
C PRO A 26 1.18 13.33 2.25
N ILE A 27 1.28 12.07 2.63
CA ILE A 27 0.27 11.04 2.36
C ILE A 27 -0.24 10.50 3.70
N PRO A 28 -1.50 10.03 3.78
CA PRO A 28 -1.99 9.41 5.01
C PRO A 28 -1.14 8.18 5.37
N ALA A 29 -0.98 7.91 6.66
CA ALA A 29 -0.15 6.83 7.19
C ALA A 29 -0.69 5.43 6.83
N ILE A 30 0.20 4.48 6.55
CA ILE A 30 -0.15 3.06 6.41
C ILE A 30 -0.01 2.42 7.80
N PHE A 31 -1.06 1.75 8.25
CA PHE A 31 -1.09 1.15 9.58
C PHE A 31 -0.82 -0.35 9.48
N LEU A 32 0.26 -0.79 10.12
CA LEU A 32 0.68 -2.19 10.19
C LEU A 32 0.64 -2.66 11.64
N TYR A 33 0.18 -3.88 11.84
CA TYR A 33 0.20 -4.58 13.13
C TYR A 33 1.16 -5.75 13.05
N LYS A 34 2.15 -5.78 13.93
CA LYS A 34 3.05 -6.91 14.06
C LYS A 34 2.45 -7.94 15.02
N GLU A 35 2.31 -9.17 14.58
CA GLU A 35 1.85 -10.23 15.46
C GLU A 35 2.95 -10.65 16.46
N PRO A 36 2.64 -10.78 17.76
CA PRO A 36 3.62 -11.17 18.78
C PRO A 36 4.24 -12.55 18.54
N ALA A 37 3.45 -13.49 18.01
CA ALA A 37 3.86 -14.86 17.73
C ALA A 37 4.27 -15.09 16.25
N GLY A 38 4.22 -14.04 15.43
CA GLY A 38 4.52 -14.13 14.00
C GLY A 38 6.02 -14.19 13.72
N SER A 39 6.37 -14.52 12.47
CA SER A 39 7.75 -14.40 12.00
C SER A 39 8.24 -12.93 12.11
N LYS A 40 9.58 -12.73 12.15
CA LYS A 40 10.20 -11.41 12.34
C LYS A 40 9.65 -10.32 11.41
N TYR A 41 9.16 -10.69 10.24
CA TYR A 41 8.68 -9.80 9.18
C TYR A 41 7.20 -9.99 8.79
N SER A 42 6.41 -10.68 9.61
CA SER A 42 4.97 -10.80 9.38
C SER A 42 4.22 -9.60 9.96
N TYR A 43 3.45 -8.90 9.12
CA TYR A 43 2.63 -7.76 9.52
C TYR A 43 1.25 -7.85 8.89
N ASN A 44 0.22 -7.62 9.70
CA ASN A 44 -1.14 -7.44 9.24
C ASN A 44 -1.38 -5.98 8.87
N ILE A 45 -2.00 -5.74 7.72
CA ILE A 45 -2.36 -4.40 7.28
C ILE A 45 -3.70 -4.02 7.94
N LEU A 46 -3.68 -3.02 8.82
CA LEU A 46 -4.90 -2.49 9.44
C LEU A 46 -5.59 -1.46 8.54
N ASP A 47 -4.80 -0.65 7.83
CA ASP A 47 -5.29 0.34 6.87
C ASP A 47 -4.20 0.65 5.82
N GLY A 48 -4.61 1.15 4.66
CA GLY A 48 -3.69 1.56 3.60
C GLY A 48 -3.32 0.46 2.61
N LYS A 49 -4.08 -0.64 2.56
CA LYS A 49 -3.86 -1.75 1.61
C LYS A 49 -3.63 -1.28 0.17
N GLN A 50 -4.53 -0.46 -0.38
CA GLN A 50 -4.39 0.05 -1.76
C GLN A 50 -3.19 0.98 -1.95
N ARG A 51 -2.78 1.72 -0.90
CA ARG A 51 -1.57 2.56 -0.93
C ARG A 51 -0.32 1.70 -0.99
N LEU A 52 -0.24 0.70 -0.11
CA LEU A 52 0.88 -0.23 -0.08
C LEU A 52 0.99 -1.03 -1.38
N GLU A 53 -0.12 -1.55 -1.90
CA GLU A 53 -0.16 -2.23 -3.20
C GLU A 53 0.34 -1.32 -4.34
N SER A 54 -0.07 -0.05 -4.36
CA SER A 54 0.36 0.91 -5.38
C SER A 54 1.87 1.18 -5.32
N ILE A 55 2.43 1.27 -4.11
CA ILE A 55 3.86 1.46 -3.89
C ILE A 55 4.64 0.20 -4.31
N ILE A 56 4.18 -0.98 -3.90
CA ILE A 56 4.82 -2.25 -4.28
C ILE A 56 4.79 -2.45 -5.79
N LEU A 57 3.67 -2.18 -6.45
CA LEU A 57 3.57 -2.27 -7.92
C LEU A 57 4.50 -1.28 -8.61
N PHE A 58 4.63 -0.06 -8.10
CA PHE A 58 5.53 0.93 -8.66
C PHE A 58 7.00 0.51 -8.54
N VAL A 59 7.43 0.08 -7.34
CA VAL A 59 8.82 -0.37 -7.09
C VAL A 59 9.12 -1.71 -7.79
N GLY A 60 8.15 -2.62 -7.79
CA GLY A 60 8.28 -3.96 -8.37
C GLY A 60 8.29 -3.97 -9.90
N ASN A 61 7.73 -2.94 -10.55
CA ASN A 61 7.81 -2.78 -12.00
C ASN A 61 9.19 -2.30 -12.50
N GLU A 62 10.12 -1.97 -11.59
CA GLU A 62 11.49 -1.51 -11.90
C GLU A 62 12.58 -2.51 -11.46
N ARG A 63 12.23 -3.71 -10.98
CA ARG A 63 13.22 -4.76 -10.64
C ARG A 63 13.26 -5.84 -11.71
N PRO A 64 14.26 -5.84 -12.61
CA PRO A 64 14.74 -7.07 -13.22
C PRO A 64 15.61 -7.77 -12.18
N ASP A 65 15.13 -8.88 -11.65
CA ASP A 65 15.97 -9.90 -11.02
C ASP A 65 16.95 -10.53 -12.02
#